data_AF-A0A853B5A6-F1
#
_entry.id   AF-A0A853B5A6-F1
#
_cell.length_a   1.000
_cell.length_b   1.000
_cell.length_c   1.000
_cell.angle_alpha   90.00
_cell.angle_beta   90.00
_cell.angle_gamma   90.00
#
_symmetry.space_group_name_H-M   'P 1'
#
loop_
_entity.id
_entity.type
_entity.pdbx_description
1 polymer ?
#
loop_
_entity_poly.entity_id
_entity_poly.type
_entity_poly.pdbx_seq_one_letter_code
_entity_poly.pdbx_strand_id
1 'polypeptide(L)'
;MLFATDAWASRTVLDEPMPYHRWGLTQTSYPDPGSLGIDVDARPSLDEVLEARAGRMSVVRRIVGTLTDAELSRLCARPPAPGYPGQPRPVSRCLRVVMNEECEHRRYAERDLAVLAARS
;
A
#
# COMPACT_ATOMS: atom_id res chain seq x y z
N MET A 1 0.21 -2.24 5.91
CA MET A 1 0.43 -2.93 4.63
C MET A 1 1.37 -2.09 3.76
N LEU A 2 2.38 -2.70 3.12
CA LEU A 2 3.42 -1.95 2.37
C LEU A 2 2.97 -1.61 0.95
N PHE A 3 2.71 -2.62 0.12
CA PHE A 3 2.51 -2.45 -1.33
C PHE A 3 1.37 -1.49 -1.69
N ALA A 4 0.18 -1.64 -1.12
CA ALA A 4 -0.92 -0.75 -1.50
C ALA A 4 -0.72 0.69 -0.99
N THR A 5 0.02 0.91 0.11
CA THR A 5 0.43 2.28 0.48
C THR A 5 1.40 2.84 -0.56
N ASP A 6 2.40 2.08 -0.97
CA ASP A 6 3.37 2.51 -1.98
C ASP A 6 2.71 2.78 -3.34
N ALA A 7 1.76 1.92 -3.74
CA ALA A 7 1.04 2.02 -5.00
C ALA A 7 0.04 3.18 -5.04
N TRP A 8 -0.78 3.34 -3.99
CA TRP A 8 -1.89 4.28 -4.02
C TRP A 8 -1.59 5.61 -3.34
N ALA A 9 -0.80 5.64 -2.27
CA ALA A 9 -0.40 6.88 -1.63
C ALA A 9 0.90 7.44 -2.27
N SER A 10 2.01 6.70 -2.21
CA SER A 10 3.29 7.24 -2.66
C SER A 10 3.32 7.44 -4.18
N ARG A 11 3.02 6.40 -4.95
CA ARG A 11 3.09 6.48 -6.41
C ARG A 11 1.97 7.32 -7.00
N THR A 12 0.73 7.05 -6.59
CA THR A 12 -0.42 7.66 -7.25
C THR A 12 -0.71 9.06 -6.70
N VAL A 13 -0.75 9.26 -5.38
CA VAL A 13 -1.08 10.57 -4.79
C VAL A 13 0.12 11.52 -4.77
N LEU A 14 1.32 11.04 -4.41
CA LEU A 14 2.54 11.84 -4.36
C LEU A 14 3.36 11.83 -5.67
N ASP A 15 2.87 11.14 -6.71
CA ASP A 15 3.50 11.02 -8.03
C ASP A 15 4.92 10.41 -8.02
N GLU A 16 5.26 9.60 -7.00
CA GLU A 16 6.59 8.98 -6.91
C GLU A 16 6.78 7.89 -7.99
N PRO A 17 7.89 7.86 -8.76
CA PRO A 17 7.97 7.02 -9.95
C PRO A 17 8.05 5.51 -9.70
N MET A 18 8.73 5.06 -8.65
CA MET A 18 8.94 3.63 -8.29
C MET A 18 9.15 3.49 -6.76
N PRO A 19 8.12 3.75 -5.92
CA PRO A 19 8.29 3.85 -4.47
C PRO A 19 8.14 2.52 -3.72
N TYR A 20 8.08 1.40 -4.42
CA TYR A 20 7.76 0.11 -3.82
C TYR A 20 8.86 -0.37 -2.89
N HIS A 21 8.46 -0.83 -1.70
CA HIS A 21 9.38 -1.51 -0.82
C HIS A 21 9.82 -2.84 -1.44
N ARG A 22 11.08 -3.22 -1.24
CA ARG A 22 11.57 -4.57 -1.59
C ARG A 22 10.82 -5.72 -0.93
N TRP A 23 10.11 -5.44 0.17
CA TRP A 23 9.26 -6.40 0.89
C TRP A 23 7.76 -6.15 0.65
N GLY A 24 7.41 -5.36 -0.36
CA GLY A 24 6.02 -5.27 -0.81
C GLY A 24 5.51 -6.65 -1.23
N LEU A 25 4.20 -6.84 -1.16
CA LEU A 25 3.55 -8.02 -1.73
C LEU A 25 2.38 -7.54 -2.57
N THR A 26 2.44 -7.83 -3.86
CA THR A 26 1.36 -7.50 -4.80
C THR A 26 0.20 -8.50 -4.65
N GLN A 27 -0.94 -8.21 -5.27
CA GLN A 27 -1.93 -9.25 -5.51
C GLN A 27 -1.32 -10.38 -6.35
N THR A 28 -1.79 -11.61 -6.16
CA THR A 28 -1.30 -12.81 -6.86
C THR A 28 -1.48 -12.75 -8.38
N SER A 29 -2.41 -11.94 -8.87
CA SER A 29 -2.62 -11.74 -10.30
C SER A 29 -1.69 -10.71 -10.94
N TYR A 30 -0.79 -10.07 -10.18
CA TYR A 30 0.19 -9.15 -10.74
C TYR A 30 1.34 -9.95 -11.37
N PRO A 31 1.64 -9.77 -12.68
CA PRO A 31 2.41 -10.74 -13.45
C PRO A 31 3.90 -10.83 -13.10
N ASP A 32 4.51 -9.72 -12.68
CA ASP A 32 5.96 -9.68 -12.38
C ASP A 32 6.26 -8.70 -11.24
N PRO A 33 6.16 -9.12 -9.96
CA PRO A 33 6.55 -8.30 -8.82
C PRO A 33 8.03 -7.89 -8.84
N GLY A 34 8.91 -8.71 -9.45
CA GLY A 34 10.34 -8.44 -9.56
C GLY A 34 10.64 -7.17 -10.36
N SER A 35 9.83 -6.87 -11.39
CA SER A 35 9.90 -5.60 -12.12
C SER A 35 9.70 -4.34 -11.25
N LEU A 36 9.13 -4.51 -10.05
CA LEU A 36 8.94 -3.43 -9.06
C LEU A 36 10.08 -3.35 -8.04
N GLY A 37 11.08 -4.23 -8.14
CA GLY A 37 12.14 -4.39 -7.14
C GLY A 37 11.70 -5.16 -5.89
N ILE A 38 10.58 -5.90 -5.96
CA ILE A 38 10.07 -6.73 -4.87
C ILE A 38 10.80 -8.08 -4.88
N ASP A 39 11.33 -8.46 -3.72
CA ASP A 39 11.86 -9.78 -3.43
C ASP A 39 10.80 -10.58 -2.64
N VAL A 40 10.11 -11.49 -3.33
CA VAL A 40 9.05 -12.34 -2.74
C VAL A 40 9.60 -13.42 -1.82
N ASP A 41 10.89 -13.71 -1.92
CA ASP A 41 11.58 -14.71 -1.09
C ASP A 41 12.24 -14.08 0.14
N ALA A 42 12.18 -12.76 0.28
CA ALA A 42 12.66 -12.07 1.47
C ALA A 42 12.03 -12.62 2.76
N ARG A 43 12.84 -12.66 3.83
CA ARG A 43 12.44 -13.10 5.17
C ARG A 43 12.85 -12.03 6.21
N PRO A 44 12.24 -10.84 6.19
CA PRO A 44 12.53 -9.82 7.18
C PRO A 44 12.11 -10.28 8.58
N SER A 45 12.82 -9.80 9.58
CA SER A 45 12.41 -9.90 10.99
C SER A 45 11.14 -9.09 11.25
N LEU A 46 10.48 -9.36 12.38
CA LEU A 46 9.30 -8.61 12.80
C LEU A 46 9.61 -7.12 12.98
N ASP A 47 10.72 -6.79 13.63
CA ASP A 47 11.13 -5.41 13.89
C ASP A 47 11.34 -4.62 12.60
N GLU A 48 11.99 -5.25 11.62
CA GLU A 48 12.17 -4.70 10.27
C GLU A 48 10.82 -4.41 9.57
N VAL A 49 9.85 -5.33 9.67
CA VAL A 49 8.52 -5.15 9.11
C VAL A 49 7.76 -4.02 9.82
N LEU A 50 7.87 -3.94 11.15
CA LEU A 50 7.22 -2.90 11.94
C LEU A 50 7.79 -1.51 11.61
N GLU A 51 9.09 -1.39 11.44
CA GLU A 51 9.75 -0.15 11.03
C GLU A 51 9.30 0.28 9.63
N ALA A 52 9.33 -0.64 8.65
CA ALA A 52 8.84 -0.37 7.31
C ALA A 52 7.35 0.07 7.32
N ARG A 53 6.52 -0.58 8.14
CA ARG A 53 5.10 -0.23 8.32
C ARG A 53 4.94 1.15 8.95
N ALA A 54 5.72 1.49 9.97
CA ALA A 54 5.70 2.81 10.61
C ALA A 54 6.01 3.92 9.60
N GLY A 55 6.98 3.70 8.72
CA GLY A 55 7.29 4.61 7.61
C GLY A 55 6.09 4.86 6.69
N ARG A 56 5.37 3.79 6.27
CA ARG A 56 4.16 3.92 5.43
C ARG A 56 3.02 4.63 6.15
N MET A 57 2.82 4.36 7.44
CA MET A 57 1.84 5.09 8.26
C MET A 57 2.16 6.58 8.34
N SER A 58 3.45 6.94 8.42
CA SER A 58 3.89 8.34 8.40
C SER A 58 3.56 9.03 7.07
N VAL A 59 3.75 8.35 5.93
CA VAL A 59 3.35 8.85 4.61
C VAL A 59 1.86 9.17 4.55
N VAL A 60 1.00 8.23 4.98
CA VAL A 60 -0.45 8.43 4.97
C VAL A 60 -0.85 9.58 5.90
N ARG A 61 -0.26 9.66 7.10
CA ARG A 61 -0.52 10.77 8.05
C ARG A 61 -0.12 12.12 7.46
N ARG A 62 1.01 12.21 6.75
CA ARG A 62 1.45 13.43 6.08
C ARG A 62 0.46 13.87 5.00
N ILE A 63 0.00 12.94 4.16
CA ILE A 63 -1.01 13.25 3.13
C ILE A 63 -2.27 13.80 3.79
N VAL A 64 -2.83 13.06 4.76
CA VAL A 64 -4.08 13.44 5.43
C VAL A 64 -3.96 14.76 6.19
N GLY A 65 -2.80 15.02 6.81
CA GLY A 65 -2.54 16.24 7.57
C GLY A 65 -2.55 17.53 6.73
N THR A 66 -2.44 17.42 5.41
CA THR A 66 -2.47 18.57 4.49
C THR A 66 -3.66 18.54 3.52
N LEU A 67 -4.61 17.62 3.70
CA LEU A 67 -5.75 17.49 2.78
C LEU A 67 -6.70 18.69 2.87
N THR A 68 -7.17 19.11 1.71
CA THR A 68 -8.27 20.05 1.53
C THR A 68 -9.33 19.42 0.63
N ASP A 69 -10.52 20.01 0.56
CA ASP A 69 -11.59 19.53 -0.34
C ASP A 69 -11.17 19.58 -1.81
N ALA A 70 -10.43 20.63 -2.20
CA ALA A 70 -9.85 20.74 -3.53
C ALA A 70 -8.85 19.61 -3.80
N GLU A 71 -7.99 19.30 -2.81
CA GLU A 71 -6.99 18.25 -2.92
C GLU A 71 -7.63 16.86 -3.01
N LEU A 72 -8.74 16.60 -2.31
CA LEU A 72 -9.49 15.35 -2.40
C LEU A 72 -10.04 15.09 -3.82
N SER A 73 -10.31 16.15 -4.57
CA SER A 73 -10.85 16.12 -5.93
C SER A 73 -9.76 16.12 -7.01
N ARG A 74 -8.50 16.39 -6.65
CA ARG A 74 -7.36 16.39 -7.58
C ARG A 74 -7.22 15.03 -8.24
N LEU A 75 -7.09 15.04 -9.57
CA LEU A 75 -6.85 13.83 -10.35
C LEU A 75 -5.36 13.47 -10.35
N CYS A 76 -5.07 12.21 -10.01
CA CYS A 76 -3.74 11.62 -10.10
C CYS A 76 -3.50 11.09 -11.51
N ALA A 77 -2.37 11.45 -12.11
CA ALA A 77 -1.99 11.02 -13.46
C ALA A 77 -1.32 9.64 -13.51
N ARG A 78 -0.56 9.29 -12.47
CA ARG A 78 0.21 8.03 -12.44
C ARG A 78 -0.68 6.85 -12.02
N PRO A 79 -0.65 5.71 -12.72
CA PRO A 79 -1.35 4.50 -12.28
C PRO A 79 -0.64 3.86 -11.07
N PRO A 80 -1.34 3.03 -10.27
CA PRO A 80 -0.81 2.42 -9.04
C PRO A 80 0.38 1.49 -9.24
N ALA A 81 0.51 0.90 -10.43
CA ALA A 81 1.71 0.22 -10.90
C ALA A 81 1.74 0.13 -12.43
N PRO A 82 2.90 -0.16 -13.05
CA PRO A 82 2.95 -0.63 -14.43
C PRO A 82 1.90 -1.74 -14.67
N GLY A 83 1.23 -1.72 -15.83
CA GLY A 83 0.17 -2.67 -16.17
C GLY A 83 -1.22 -2.36 -15.58
N TYR A 84 -1.36 -1.40 -14.66
CA TYR A 84 -2.67 -0.91 -14.25
C TYR A 84 -3.31 -0.01 -15.32
N PRO A 85 -4.65 0.07 -15.40
CA PRO A 85 -5.32 0.98 -16.31
C PRO A 85 -4.87 2.43 -16.10
N GLY A 86 -4.51 3.11 -17.20
CA GLY A 86 -4.01 4.50 -17.21
C GLY A 86 -5.07 5.58 -16.97
N GLN A 87 -6.23 5.22 -16.43
CA GLN A 87 -7.32 6.18 -16.17
C GLN A 87 -6.97 7.06 -14.97
N PRO A 88 -7.16 8.39 -15.05
CA PRO A 88 -7.00 9.27 -13.91
C PRO A 88 -7.96 8.89 -12.77
N ARG A 89 -7.54 9.11 -11.53
CA ARG A 89 -8.32 8.80 -10.33
C ARG A 89 -8.19 9.93 -9.32
N PRO A 90 -9.25 10.34 -8.63
CA PRO A 90 -9.14 11.38 -7.62
C PRO A 90 -8.37 10.87 -6.40
N VAL A 91 -7.68 11.77 -5.68
CA VAL A 91 -6.99 11.47 -4.41
C VAL A 91 -7.91 10.75 -3.43
N SER A 92 -9.17 11.20 -3.31
CA SER A 92 -10.20 10.55 -2.47
C SER A 92 -10.40 9.07 -2.77
N ARG A 93 -10.39 8.65 -4.05
CA ARG A 93 -10.49 7.25 -4.44
C ARG A 93 -9.26 6.47 -4.01
N CYS A 94 -8.06 7.04 -4.17
CA CYS A 94 -6.80 6.40 -3.82
C CYS A 94 -6.71 6.17 -2.30
N LEU A 95 -7.07 7.18 -1.51
CA LEU A 95 -7.11 7.07 -0.05
C LEU A 95 -8.14 6.05 0.41
N ARG A 96 -9.32 6.01 -0.21
CA ARG A 96 -10.33 5.00 0.10
C ARG A 96 -9.81 3.57 -0.14
N VAL A 97 -9.03 3.34 -1.20
CA VAL A 97 -8.39 2.04 -1.42
C VAL A 97 -7.42 1.72 -0.27
N VAL A 98 -6.51 2.63 0.07
CA VAL A 98 -5.56 2.42 1.18
C VAL A 98 -6.29 2.06 2.49
N MET A 99 -7.33 2.81 2.84
CA MET A 99 -8.09 2.57 4.08
C MET A 99 -8.82 1.22 4.06
N ASN A 100 -9.49 0.88 2.97
CA ASN A 100 -10.18 -0.40 2.83
C ASN A 100 -9.20 -1.56 2.94
N GLU A 101 -8.06 -1.46 2.26
CA GLU A 101 -7.03 -2.50 2.27
C GLU A 101 -6.43 -2.68 3.69
N GLU A 102 -6.16 -1.61 4.43
CA GLU A 102 -5.72 -1.72 5.83
C GLU A 102 -6.77 -2.40 6.72
N CYS A 103 -8.07 -2.08 6.54
CA CYS A 103 -9.16 -2.72 7.27
C CYS A 103 -9.26 -4.22 6.96
N GLU A 104 -9.30 -4.60 5.69
CA GLU A 104 -9.45 -6.00 5.29
C GLU A 104 -8.23 -6.84 5.67
N HIS A 105 -7.01 -6.33 5.48
CA HIS A 105 -5.79 -7.04 5.91
C HIS A 105 -5.73 -7.22 7.43
N ARG A 106 -6.20 -6.23 8.20
CA ARG A 106 -6.32 -6.39 9.66
C ARG A 106 -7.29 -7.52 10.01
N ARG A 107 -8.46 -7.57 9.35
CA ARG A 107 -9.46 -8.63 9.58
C ARG A 107 -8.89 -10.02 9.28
N TYR A 108 -8.13 -10.17 8.19
CA TYR A 108 -7.46 -11.43 7.87
C TYR A 108 -6.40 -11.81 8.90
N ALA A 109 -5.56 -10.86 9.30
CA ALA A 109 -4.53 -11.09 10.31
C ALA A 109 -5.13 -11.52 11.66
N GLU A 110 -6.19 -10.84 12.12
CA GLU A 110 -6.88 -11.17 13.37
C GLU A 110 -7.57 -12.54 13.30
N ARG A 111 -8.23 -12.86 12.18
CA ARG A 111 -8.82 -14.19 11.94
C ARG A 111 -7.77 -15.30 12.03
N ASP A 112 -6.66 -15.13 11.32
CA ASP A 112 -5.63 -16.16 11.23
C ASP A 112 -4.88 -16.30 12.57
N LEU A 113 -4.65 -15.19 13.28
CA LEU A 113 -4.09 -15.21 14.62
C LEU A 113 -4.99 -15.97 15.60
N ALA A 114 -6.31 -15.77 15.54
CA ALA A 114 -7.26 -16.51 16.38
C ALA A 114 -7.21 -18.02 16.12
N VAL A 115 -7.04 -18.44 14.87
CA VAL A 115 -6.85 -19.86 14.51
C VAL A 115 -5.54 -20.41 15.07
N LEU A 116 -4.45 -19.65 15.01
CA LEU A 116 -3.15 -20.08 15.55
C LEU A 116 -3.18 -20.18 17.09
N ALA A 117 -3.79 -19.20 17.77
CA ALA A 117 -3.93 -19.19 19.22
C ALA A 117 -4.83 -20.31 19.75
N ALA A 118 -5.79 -20.79 18.96
CA ALA A 118 -6.62 -21.94 19.32
C ALA A 118 -5.91 -23.30 19.14
N ARG A 119 -4.75 -23.33 18.48
CA ARG A 119 -3.95 -24.55 18.23
C ARG A 119 -2.79 -24.73 19.22
N SER A 120 -2.52 -23.72 20.04
CA SER A 120 -1.52 -23.74 21.13
C SER A 120 -2.16 -24.16 22.44
#